data_AF-A0A453HY17-F1
#
_entry.id   AF-A0A453HY17-F1
#
_cell.length_a   1.000
_cell.length_b   1.000
_cell.length_c   1.000
_cell.angle_alpha   90.00
_cell.angle_beta   90.00
_cell.angle_gamma   90.00
#
_symmetry.space_group_name_H-M   'P 1'
#
loop_
_entity.id
_entity.type
_entity.pdbx_description
1 polymer ?
#
loop_
_entity_poly.entity_id
_entity_poly.type
_entity_poly.pdbx_seq_one_letter_code
_entity_poly.pdbx_strand_id
1 'polypeptide(L)'
;MGIDLSSSTFTGSWSQLCPTCKIVRPVRSKHCPICKQCVEQFDHHCPWISNCVGKRNKWDFLVFLCMGIATTLLGAAVGFHRLWTEPIILSSSESWTHFMVTKHPGAVLFMFMDIFLLTGALILTVAQAVMIARNLTTNEAANQSRYTYLRGPDGRFRNPYNQGWQKNCAYFLVNGYNNDEEAAWPTLQQTVE
;
A
#
# COMPACT_ATOMS: atom_id res chain seq x y z
N MET A 1 -6.79 29.79 -36.36
CA MET A 1 -6.21 28.91 -35.31
C MET A 1 -6.86 27.55 -35.45
N GLY A 2 -6.21 26.63 -36.16
CA GLY A 2 -6.65 25.24 -36.21
C GLY A 2 -6.28 24.58 -34.90
N ILE A 3 -7.27 24.01 -34.19
CA ILE A 3 -7.00 23.14 -33.06
C ILE A 3 -6.46 21.84 -33.65
N ASP A 4 -5.19 21.57 -33.40
CA ASP A 4 -4.57 20.31 -33.78
C ASP A 4 -5.08 19.18 -32.87
N LEU A 5 -6.13 18.50 -33.35
CA LEU A 5 -6.74 17.33 -32.72
C LEU A 5 -5.82 16.08 -32.76
N SER A 6 -4.62 16.17 -33.36
CA SER A 6 -3.63 15.09 -33.42
C SER A 6 -2.61 15.13 -32.28
N SER A 7 -2.64 16.16 -31.43
CA SER A 7 -1.82 16.16 -30.22
C SER A 7 -2.25 15.00 -29.30
N SER A 8 -1.29 14.11 -29.01
CA SER A 8 -1.42 12.92 -28.17
C SER A 8 -1.95 13.19 -26.74
N THR A 9 -2.10 14.46 -26.38
CA THR A 9 -2.74 14.93 -25.14
C THR A 9 -4.27 14.85 -25.18
N PHE A 10 -4.91 14.83 -26.36
CA PHE A 10 -6.38 14.75 -26.48
C PHE A 10 -6.91 13.38 -26.92
N THR A 11 -6.09 12.54 -27.55
CA THR A 11 -6.45 11.16 -27.95
C THR A 11 -6.18 10.15 -26.83
N GLY A 12 -6.68 10.44 -25.63
CA GLY A 12 -6.67 9.46 -24.55
C GLY A 12 -7.36 8.17 -25.01
N SER A 13 -6.79 7.01 -24.73
CA SER A 13 -7.39 5.72 -25.11
C SER A 13 -8.80 5.63 -24.53
N TRP A 14 -9.84 5.66 -25.38
CA TRP A 14 -11.24 5.58 -24.96
C TRP A 14 -11.55 4.31 -24.17
N SER A 15 -10.72 3.27 -24.29
CA SER A 15 -10.77 2.05 -23.46
C SER A 15 -10.56 2.34 -21.96
N GLN A 16 -9.92 3.45 -21.61
CA GLN A 16 -9.68 3.89 -20.24
C GLN A 16 -10.74 4.86 -19.71
N LEU A 17 -11.76 5.21 -20.52
CA LEU A 17 -12.86 6.08 -20.11
C LEU A 17 -13.54 5.52 -18.85
N CYS A 18 -13.66 6.36 -17.82
CA CYS A 18 -14.50 6.07 -16.67
C CYS A 18 -15.89 6.67 -16.92
N PRO A 19 -16.95 5.87 -17.10
CA PRO A 19 -18.29 6.40 -17.36
C PRO A 19 -18.85 7.19 -16.16
N THR A 20 -18.48 6.80 -14.93
CA THR A 20 -18.93 7.46 -13.70
C THR A 20 -18.32 8.85 -13.54
N CYS A 21 -16.99 8.96 -13.67
CA CYS A 21 -16.26 10.22 -13.47
C CYS A 21 -16.19 11.08 -14.75
N LYS A 22 -16.55 10.52 -15.92
CA LYS A 22 -16.50 11.18 -17.23
C LYS A 22 -15.10 11.72 -17.58
N ILE A 23 -14.07 10.97 -17.23
CA ILE A 23 -12.66 11.26 -17.57
C ILE A 23 -12.03 10.05 -18.24
N VAL A 24 -11.06 10.30 -19.14
CA VAL A 24 -10.15 9.25 -19.59
C VAL A 24 -9.10 9.05 -18.51
N ARG A 25 -9.06 7.85 -17.92
CA ARG A 25 -8.14 7.56 -16.82
C ARG A 25 -6.70 7.47 -17.34
N PRO A 26 -5.72 8.07 -16.65
CA PRO A 26 -4.31 7.76 -16.88
C PRO A 26 -4.04 6.27 -16.68
N VAL A 27 -2.96 5.77 -17.28
CA VAL A 27 -2.50 4.39 -17.04
C VAL A 27 -2.31 4.15 -15.54
N ARG A 28 -2.51 2.92 -15.08
CA ARG A 28 -2.45 2.51 -13.66
C ARG A 28 -3.53 3.13 -12.75
N SER A 29 -4.44 3.95 -13.28
CA SER A 29 -5.53 4.55 -12.49
C SER A 29 -6.76 3.65 -12.45
N LYS A 30 -7.53 3.69 -11.35
CA LYS A 30 -8.82 2.98 -11.23
C LYS A 30 -9.91 3.83 -10.59
N HIS A 31 -11.15 3.55 -10.96
CA HIS A 31 -12.30 4.06 -10.25
C HIS A 31 -12.55 3.18 -9.02
N CYS A 32 -12.58 3.79 -7.84
CA CYS A 32 -13.02 3.12 -6.63
C CYS A 32 -14.52 3.40 -6.44
N PRO A 33 -15.39 2.37 -6.47
CA PRO A 33 -16.83 2.56 -6.28
C PRO A 33 -17.20 2.99 -4.86
N ILE A 34 -16.35 2.67 -3.86
CA ILE A 34 -16.56 3.04 -2.46
C ILE A 34 -16.28 4.54 -2.27
N CYS A 35 -15.10 5.01 -2.72
CA CYS A 35 -14.72 6.43 -2.65
C CYS A 35 -15.33 7.30 -3.76
N LYS A 36 -16.03 6.68 -4.73
CA LYS A 36 -16.72 7.32 -5.87
C LYS A 36 -15.83 8.25 -6.70
N GLN A 37 -14.55 7.89 -6.84
CA GLN A 37 -13.57 8.71 -7.55
C GLN A 37 -12.53 7.85 -8.28
N CYS A 38 -11.94 8.40 -9.32
CA CYS A 38 -10.75 7.83 -9.96
C CYS A 38 -9.50 8.20 -9.17
N VAL A 39 -8.65 7.21 -8.93
CA VAL A 39 -7.42 7.33 -8.15
C VAL A 39 -6.25 6.97 -9.07
N GLU A 40 -5.28 7.87 -9.16
CA GLU A 40 -4.05 7.69 -9.92
C GLU A 40 -3.11 6.72 -9.22
N GLN A 41 -2.42 5.85 -9.99
CA GLN A 41 -1.62 4.72 -9.49
C GLN A 41 -2.33 3.99 -8.34
N PHE A 42 -3.56 3.54 -8.60
CA PHE A 42 -4.43 2.97 -7.57
C PHE A 42 -3.79 1.72 -6.96
N ASP A 43 -3.53 1.76 -5.65
CA ASP A 43 -2.99 0.64 -4.89
C ASP A 43 -4.11 -0.25 -4.35
N HIS A 44 -4.96 0.32 -3.50
CA HIS A 44 -6.13 -0.36 -2.95
C HIS A 44 -7.08 0.64 -2.28
N HIS A 45 -8.29 0.21 -1.96
CA HIS A 45 -9.13 0.89 -0.98
C HIS A 45 -8.85 0.29 0.39
N CYS A 46 -8.47 1.12 1.35
CA CYS A 46 -8.11 0.69 2.69
C CYS A 46 -9.22 1.07 3.68
N PRO A 47 -9.95 0.09 4.24
CA PRO A 47 -10.99 0.36 5.24
C PRO A 47 -10.45 1.04 6.50
N TRP A 48 -9.20 0.72 6.89
CA TRP A 48 -8.57 1.22 8.12
C TRP A 48 -8.37 2.73 8.16
N ILE A 49 -8.16 3.35 6.99
CA ILE A 49 -8.06 4.81 6.85
C ILE A 49 -9.29 5.41 6.17
N SER A 50 -10.33 4.59 5.93
CA SER A 50 -11.55 4.95 5.21
C SER A 50 -11.29 5.70 3.90
N ASN A 51 -10.22 5.33 3.18
CA ASN A 51 -9.76 6.05 2.00
C ASN A 51 -8.99 5.14 1.04
N CYS A 52 -8.86 5.56 -0.22
CA CYS A 52 -7.98 4.91 -1.17
C CYS A 52 -6.52 5.25 -0.90
N VAL A 53 -5.66 4.26 -1.13
CA VAL A 53 -4.21 4.44 -1.24
C VAL A 53 -3.85 4.47 -2.73
N GLY A 54 -3.12 5.50 -3.14
CA GLY A 54 -2.64 5.69 -4.51
C GLY A 54 -1.52 6.72 -4.56
N LYS A 55 -1.22 7.28 -5.74
CA LYS A 55 -0.07 8.17 -5.97
C LYS A 55 0.13 9.25 -4.90
N ARG A 56 -0.95 9.96 -4.54
CA ARG A 56 -0.89 11.16 -3.68
C ARG A 56 -0.74 10.88 -2.18
N ASN A 57 -0.88 9.63 -1.73
CA ASN A 57 -0.82 9.30 -0.30
C ASN A 57 -0.16 7.94 0.00
N LYS A 58 0.49 7.31 -0.99
CA LYS A 58 1.20 6.04 -0.79
C LYS A 58 2.37 6.19 0.18
N TRP A 59 3.05 7.34 0.16
CA TRP A 59 4.07 7.70 1.15
C TRP A 59 3.47 7.85 2.54
N ASP A 60 2.38 8.61 2.68
CA ASP A 60 1.71 8.80 3.98
C ASP A 60 1.26 7.46 4.56
N PHE A 61 0.78 6.56 3.70
CA PHE A 61 0.40 5.21 4.10
C PHE A 61 1.59 4.38 4.60
N LEU A 62 2.76 4.47 3.95
CA LEU A 62 3.98 3.81 4.44
C LEU A 62 4.41 4.38 5.80
N VAL A 63 4.39 5.70 5.96
CA VAL A 63 4.71 6.35 7.23
C VAL A 63 3.73 5.96 8.32
N PHE A 64 2.43 5.90 8.02
CA PHE A 64 1.40 5.40 8.93
C PHE A 64 1.72 3.99 9.43
N LEU A 65 2.14 3.07 8.55
CA LEU A 65 2.52 1.72 8.94
C LEU A 65 3.78 1.69 9.81
N CYS A 66 4.81 2.47 9.47
CA CYS A 66 6.04 2.59 10.25
C CYS A 66 5.78 3.19 11.65
N MET A 67 4.95 4.23 11.73
CA MET A 67 4.53 4.82 13.00
C MET A 67 3.68 3.86 13.82
N GLY A 68 2.84 3.04 13.17
CA GLY A 68 2.11 1.96 13.81
C GLY A 68 3.04 0.95 14.48
N ILE A 69 4.08 0.48 13.76
CA ILE A 69 5.11 -0.42 14.32
C ILE A 69 5.84 0.24 15.50
N ALA A 70 6.26 1.50 15.36
CA ALA A 70 6.95 2.21 16.44
C ALA A 70 6.06 2.34 17.69
N THR A 71 4.77 2.62 17.49
CA THR A 71 3.79 2.76 18.57
C THR A 71 3.53 1.43 19.28
N THR A 72 3.37 0.33 18.55
CA THR A 72 3.17 -1.00 19.15
C THR A 72 4.44 -1.47 19.87
N LEU A 73 5.64 -1.26 19.31
CA LEU A 73 6.89 -1.59 20.01
C LEU A 73 7.06 -0.80 21.32
N LEU A 74 6.72 0.49 21.31
CA LEU A 74 6.73 1.30 22.53
C LEU A 74 5.66 0.81 23.53
N GLY A 75 4.45 0.49 23.04
CA GLY A 75 3.37 -0.09 23.83
C GLY A 75 3.77 -1.39 24.51
N ALA A 76 4.34 -2.33 23.76
CA ALA A 76 4.88 -3.59 24.27
C ALA A 76 5.99 -3.37 25.31
N ALA A 77 6.93 -2.46 25.07
CA ALA A 77 8.01 -2.16 26.00
C ALA A 77 7.49 -1.61 27.33
N VAL A 78 6.57 -0.65 27.27
CA VAL A 78 5.92 -0.07 28.47
C VAL A 78 5.07 -1.11 29.18
N GLY A 79 4.24 -1.86 28.45
CA GLY A 79 3.37 -2.90 28.99
C GLY A 79 4.16 -4.00 29.69
N PHE A 80 5.23 -4.49 29.06
CA PHE A 80 6.14 -5.46 29.65
C PHE A 80 6.82 -4.90 30.91
N HIS A 81 7.37 -3.69 30.86
CA HIS A 81 8.00 -3.07 32.01
C HIS A 81 7.04 -2.96 33.20
N ARG A 82 5.79 -2.56 32.96
CA ARG A 82 4.76 -2.46 34.02
C ARG A 82 4.42 -3.81 34.63
N LEU A 83 4.20 -4.83 33.81
CA LEU A 83 3.90 -6.19 34.30
C LEU A 83 5.08 -6.82 35.06
N TRP A 84 6.31 -6.48 34.67
CA TRP A 84 7.52 -7.01 35.29
C TRP A 84 7.88 -6.33 36.62
N THR A 85 7.55 -5.04 36.76
CA THR A 85 7.86 -4.24 37.96
C THR A 85 6.72 -4.20 38.98
N GLU A 86 5.60 -4.86 38.68
CA GLU A 86 4.45 -4.93 39.59
C GLU A 86 4.86 -5.63 40.90
N PRO A 87 4.57 -5.03 42.07
CA PRO A 87 4.86 -5.66 43.36
C PRO A 87 3.92 -6.84 43.59
N ILE A 88 4.41 -8.05 43.32
CA ILE A 88 3.63 -9.29 43.46
C ILE A 88 3.65 -9.76 44.91
N ILE A 89 2.48 -9.82 45.56
CA ILE A 89 2.28 -10.58 46.80
C ILE A 89 1.69 -11.93 46.41
N LEU A 90 2.55 -12.87 46.01
CA LEU A 90 2.13 -14.20 45.57
C LEU A 90 1.90 -15.08 46.80
N SER A 91 0.74 -15.74 46.88
CA SER A 91 0.58 -16.87 47.79
C SER A 91 1.50 -18.01 47.34
N SER A 92 1.98 -18.85 48.27
CA SER A 92 2.96 -19.91 47.99
C SER A 92 2.50 -20.96 46.96
N SER A 93 1.22 -21.00 46.63
CA SER A 93 0.62 -21.93 45.67
C SER A 93 0.23 -21.30 44.33
N GLU A 94 0.26 -19.98 44.18
CA GLU A 94 -0.15 -19.32 42.93
C GLU A 94 1.03 -19.10 41.98
N SER A 95 0.81 -19.26 40.67
CA SER A 95 1.81 -18.89 39.65
C SER A 95 1.69 -17.40 39.29
N TRP A 96 2.81 -16.81 38.87
CA TRP A 96 2.84 -15.44 38.35
C TRP A 96 1.87 -15.24 37.18
N THR A 97 1.74 -16.24 36.30
CA THR A 97 0.81 -16.19 35.16
C THR A 97 -0.64 -16.14 35.60
N HIS A 98 -1.03 -16.94 36.61
CA HIS A 98 -2.39 -16.91 37.16
C HIS A 98 -2.69 -15.55 37.81
N PHE A 99 -1.75 -15.02 38.58
CA PHE A 99 -1.87 -13.69 39.18
C PHE A 99 -2.06 -12.60 38.11
N MET A 100 -1.25 -12.59 37.05
CA MET A 100 -1.34 -11.58 35.99
C MET A 100 -2.66 -11.66 35.21
N VAL A 101 -3.12 -12.86 34.88
CA VAL A 101 -4.39 -13.05 34.16
C VAL A 101 -5.60 -12.67 35.01
N THR A 102 -5.58 -12.96 36.30
CA THR A 102 -6.74 -12.70 37.19
C THR A 102 -6.78 -11.27 37.71
N LYS A 103 -5.63 -10.69 38.05
CA LYS A 103 -5.52 -9.33 38.62
C LYS A 103 -5.35 -8.24 37.57
N HIS A 104 -4.74 -8.56 36.42
CA HIS A 104 -4.49 -7.60 35.35
C HIS A 104 -4.96 -8.10 33.96
N PRO A 105 -6.21 -8.59 33.83
CA PRO A 105 -6.70 -9.14 32.57
C PRO A 105 -6.66 -8.13 31.41
N GLY A 106 -6.88 -6.84 31.69
CA GLY A 106 -6.80 -5.78 30.69
C GLY A 106 -5.40 -5.57 30.13
N ALA A 107 -4.36 -5.69 30.95
CA ALA A 107 -2.98 -5.58 30.49
C ALA A 107 -2.56 -6.79 29.66
N VAL A 108 -2.98 -8.00 30.06
CA VAL A 108 -2.77 -9.23 29.27
C VAL A 108 -3.47 -9.14 27.92
N LEU A 109 -4.74 -8.69 27.90
CA LEU A 109 -5.49 -8.49 26.66
C LEU A 109 -4.84 -7.43 25.78
N PHE A 110 -4.38 -6.32 26.36
CA PHE A 110 -3.64 -5.28 25.64
C PHE A 110 -2.40 -5.86 24.96
N MET A 111 -1.54 -6.59 25.68
CA MET A 111 -0.34 -7.21 25.13
C MET A 111 -0.65 -8.19 23.99
N PHE A 112 -1.72 -8.98 24.14
CA PHE A 112 -2.16 -9.90 23.08
C PHE A 112 -2.61 -9.15 21.81
N MET A 113 -3.43 -8.10 21.97
CA MET A 113 -3.89 -7.28 20.85
C MET A 113 -2.74 -6.51 20.20
N ASP A 114 -1.78 -6.04 21.00
CA ASP A 114 -0.60 -5.33 20.52
C ASP A 114 0.31 -6.23 19.67
N ILE A 115 0.49 -7.51 20.05
CA ILE A 115 1.19 -8.51 19.23
C ILE A 115 0.47 -8.74 17.89
N PHE A 116 -0.87 -8.85 17.92
CA PHE A 116 -1.66 -9.00 16.71
C PHE A 116 -1.50 -7.80 15.76
N LEU A 117 -1.58 -6.58 16.30
CA LEU A 117 -1.39 -5.34 15.55
C LEU A 117 0.03 -5.20 15.00
N LEU A 118 1.06 -5.49 15.81
CA LEU A 118 2.46 -5.48 15.39
C LEU A 118 2.70 -6.45 14.24
N THR A 119 2.17 -7.68 14.36
CA THR A 119 2.31 -8.70 13.31
C THR A 119 1.65 -8.24 12.00
N GLY A 120 0.42 -7.73 12.07
CA GLY A 120 -0.30 -7.20 10.91
C GLY A 120 0.43 -6.02 10.27
N ALA A 121 0.90 -5.06 11.08
CA ALA A 121 1.63 -3.90 10.60
C ALA A 121 2.96 -4.29 9.94
N LEU A 122 3.72 -5.24 10.50
CA LEU A 122 4.97 -5.74 9.91
C LEU A 122 4.72 -6.40 8.55
N ILE A 123 3.73 -7.29 8.45
CA ILE A 123 3.40 -7.95 7.18
C ILE A 123 3.01 -6.92 6.11
N LEU A 124 2.17 -5.94 6.47
CA LEU A 124 1.75 -4.89 5.54
C LEU A 124 2.91 -3.99 5.12
N THR A 125 3.80 -3.61 6.05
CA THR A 125 4.99 -2.80 5.74
C THR A 125 5.93 -3.53 4.80
N VAL A 126 6.21 -4.82 5.06
CA VAL A 126 7.07 -5.63 4.18
C VAL A 126 6.42 -5.77 2.80
N ALA A 127 5.11 -6.04 2.74
CA ALA A 127 4.40 -6.12 1.47
C ALA A 127 4.51 -4.81 0.68
N GLN A 128 4.22 -3.66 1.30
CA GLN A 128 4.32 -2.35 0.66
C GLN A 128 5.75 -2.02 0.24
N ALA A 129 6.76 -2.33 1.07
CA ALA A 129 8.17 -2.15 0.73
C ALA A 129 8.58 -2.98 -0.50
N VAL A 130 8.13 -4.23 -0.60
CA VAL A 130 8.36 -5.08 -1.79
C VAL A 130 7.69 -4.48 -3.03
N MET A 131 6.47 -3.96 -2.89
CA MET A 131 5.73 -3.33 -3.98
C MET A 131 6.42 -2.05 -4.47
N ILE A 132 6.91 -1.21 -3.55
CA ILE A 132 7.70 -0.01 -3.85
C ILE A 132 9.01 -0.40 -4.56
N ALA A 133 9.75 -1.37 -4.01
CA ALA A 133 11.00 -1.85 -4.58
C ALA A 133 10.84 -2.41 -6.01
N ARG A 134 9.67 -2.97 -6.33
CA ARG A 134 9.34 -3.48 -7.66
C ARG A 134 8.67 -2.44 -8.57
N ASN A 135 8.38 -1.23 -8.08
CA ASN A 135 7.53 -0.23 -8.72
C ASN A 135 6.22 -0.83 -9.27
N LEU A 136 5.49 -1.52 -8.39
CA LEU A 136 4.14 -2.04 -8.67
C LEU A 136 3.17 -1.54 -7.60
N THR A 137 1.90 -1.46 -7.97
CA THR A 137 0.80 -1.29 -7.03
C THR A 137 0.25 -2.65 -6.60
N THR A 138 -0.30 -2.74 -5.39
CA THR A 138 -0.90 -4.00 -4.88
C THR A 138 -1.98 -4.52 -5.84
N ASN A 139 -2.80 -3.61 -6.35
CA ASN A 139 -3.79 -3.91 -7.36
C ASN A 139 -3.20 -4.44 -8.69
N GLU A 140 -2.05 -3.94 -9.13
CA GLU A 140 -1.33 -4.49 -10.29
C GLU A 140 -0.83 -5.89 -10.05
N ALA A 141 -0.18 -6.14 -8.91
CA ALA A 141 0.29 -7.48 -8.56
C ALA A 141 -0.87 -8.49 -8.48
N ALA A 142 -1.98 -8.11 -7.84
CA ALA A 142 -3.15 -8.98 -7.69
C ALA A 142 -3.90 -9.24 -9.01
N ASN A 143 -3.81 -8.33 -9.98
CA ASN A 143 -4.57 -8.41 -11.24
C ASN A 143 -3.65 -8.40 -12.48
N GLN A 144 -2.41 -8.85 -12.36
CA GLN A 144 -1.38 -8.70 -13.39
C GLN A 144 -1.81 -9.22 -14.77
N SER A 145 -2.56 -10.32 -14.81
CA SER A 145 -3.05 -10.92 -16.06
C SER A 145 -4.04 -10.03 -16.83
N ARG A 146 -4.70 -9.08 -16.15
CA ARG A 146 -5.68 -8.16 -16.74
C ARG A 146 -5.02 -6.96 -17.41
N TYR A 147 -3.77 -6.64 -17.07
CA TYR A 147 -3.08 -5.48 -17.62
C TYR A 147 -2.18 -5.90 -18.78
N THR A 148 -2.52 -5.43 -19.98
CA THR A 148 -1.74 -5.69 -21.20
C THR A 148 -0.36 -5.04 -21.14
N TYR A 149 -0.23 -3.87 -20.51
CA TYR A 149 1.05 -3.17 -20.32
C TYR A 149 2.02 -3.88 -19.36
N LEU A 150 1.55 -4.90 -18.63
CA LEU A 150 2.40 -5.77 -17.79
C LEU A 150 2.79 -7.08 -18.48
N ARG A 151 2.54 -7.19 -19.80
CA ARG A 151 2.88 -8.37 -20.61
C ARG A 151 3.88 -7.99 -21.70
N GLY A 152 4.92 -8.81 -21.84
CA GLY A 152 5.88 -8.71 -22.94
C GLY A 152 5.30 -9.23 -24.27
N PRO A 153 6.03 -9.05 -25.39
CA PRO A 153 5.66 -9.60 -26.69
C PRO A 153 5.50 -11.13 -26.70
N ASP A 154 6.18 -11.81 -25.79
CA ASP A 154 6.12 -13.27 -25.56
C ASP A 154 4.94 -13.70 -24.66
N GLY A 155 4.09 -12.74 -24.25
CA GLY A 155 2.96 -12.97 -23.34
C GLY A 155 3.36 -13.16 -21.87
N ARG A 156 4.66 -13.13 -21.53
CA ARG A 156 5.14 -13.30 -20.16
C ARG A 156 5.02 -11.99 -19.38
N PHE A 157 5.00 -12.10 -18.04
CA PHE A 157 4.98 -10.94 -17.17
C PHE A 157 6.23 -10.06 -17.39
N ARG A 158 6.01 -8.78 -17.61
CA ARG A 158 7.07 -7.76 -17.73
C ARG A 158 6.60 -6.49 -17.04
N ASN A 159 7.36 -6.02 -16.05
CA ASN A 159 7.09 -4.71 -15.45
C ASN A 159 7.93 -3.61 -16.13
N PRO A 160 7.34 -2.72 -16.94
CA PRO A 160 8.08 -1.61 -17.55
C PRO A 160 8.48 -0.51 -16.57
N TYR A 161 7.81 -0.41 -15.43
CA TYR A 161 8.04 0.65 -14.45
C TYR A 161 9.22 0.32 -13.51
N ASN A 162 9.73 -0.92 -13.53
CA ASN A 162 10.81 -1.33 -12.65
C ASN A 162 12.17 -0.87 -13.19
N GLN A 163 12.79 0.10 -12.53
CA GLN A 163 14.14 0.61 -12.88
C GLN A 163 15.25 0.01 -12.00
N GLY A 164 14.95 -1.04 -11.22
CA GLY A 164 15.82 -1.60 -10.19
C GLY A 164 15.47 -1.08 -8.81
N TRP A 165 15.57 -1.94 -7.79
CA TRP A 165 15.04 -1.68 -6.46
C TRP A 165 15.62 -0.41 -5.81
N GLN A 166 16.91 -0.13 -6.02
CA GLN A 166 17.56 1.05 -5.46
C GLN A 166 16.95 2.35 -6.02
N LYS A 167 16.78 2.43 -7.34
CA LYS A 167 16.20 3.60 -8.00
C LYS A 167 14.74 3.77 -7.62
N ASN A 168 13.95 2.68 -7.66
CA ASN A 168 12.54 2.71 -7.30
C ASN A 168 12.34 3.18 -5.85
N CYS A 169 13.13 2.65 -4.90
CA CYS A 169 13.04 3.07 -3.51
C CYS A 169 13.50 4.52 -3.33
N ALA A 170 14.61 4.94 -3.96
CA ALA A 170 15.11 6.31 -3.85
C ALA A 170 14.11 7.34 -4.38
N TYR A 171 13.54 7.11 -5.57
CA TYR A 171 12.52 7.99 -6.14
C TYR A 171 11.27 8.05 -5.26
N PHE A 172 10.79 6.91 -4.79
CA PHE A 172 9.63 6.86 -3.90
C PHE A 172 9.89 7.61 -2.59
N LEU A 173 11.05 7.45 -1.96
CA LEU A 173 11.35 8.10 -0.69
C LEU A 173 11.50 9.62 -0.83
N VAL A 174 11.94 10.11 -1.98
CA VAL A 174 12.08 11.55 -2.26
C VAL A 174 10.76 12.20 -2.68
N ASN A 175 10.00 11.56 -3.59
CA ASN A 175 8.82 12.17 -4.21
C ASN A 175 7.49 11.67 -3.62
N GLY A 176 7.51 10.59 -2.85
CA GLY A 176 6.34 9.92 -2.31
C GLY A 176 5.64 8.95 -3.27
N TYR A 177 6.09 8.89 -4.52
CA TYR A 177 5.63 8.00 -5.57
C TYR A 177 6.70 7.84 -6.67
N ASN A 178 6.54 6.88 -7.57
CA ASN A 178 7.43 6.74 -8.73
C ASN A 178 6.81 7.43 -9.95
N ASN A 179 7.57 8.26 -10.66
CA ASN A 179 7.14 8.87 -11.91
C ASN A 179 7.10 7.80 -13.02
N ASP A 180 5.98 7.77 -13.75
CA ASP A 180 5.73 6.76 -14.79
C ASP A 180 5.71 7.34 -16.20
N GLU A 181 6.00 8.64 -16.36
CA GLU A 181 5.87 9.38 -17.62
C GLU A 181 6.76 8.82 -18.73
N GLU A 182 7.91 8.23 -18.39
CA GLU A 182 8.85 7.64 -19.35
C GLU A 182 8.52 6.20 -19.78
N ALA A 183 7.63 5.50 -19.07
CA ALA A 183 7.41 4.06 -19.26
C ALA A 183 6.19 3.72 -20.13
N ALA A 184 5.64 4.71 -20.85
CA ALA A 184 4.62 4.47 -21.86
C ALA A 184 5.20 3.61 -23.00
N TRP A 185 4.85 2.33 -23.04
CA TRP A 185 5.15 1.50 -24.21
C TRP A 185 4.54 2.12 -25.48
N PRO A 186 5.18 1.98 -26.66
CA PRO A 186 4.65 2.43 -27.96
C PRO A 186 3.36 1.72 -28.42
N THR A 187 2.78 0.83 -27.62
CA THR A 187 1.71 -0.08 -28.06
C THR A 187 0.31 0.55 -28.13
N LEU A 188 0.14 1.79 -27.68
CA LEU A 188 -1.07 2.56 -28.03
C LEU A 188 -0.98 3.21 -29.42
N GLN A 189 0.20 3.31 -30.03
CA GLN A 189 0.36 3.83 -31.39
C GLN A 189 0.25 2.74 -32.48
N GLN A 190 0.42 1.46 -32.13
CA GLN A 190 0.52 0.37 -33.11
C GLN A 190 -0.74 -0.52 -33.25
N THR A 191 -1.86 -0.15 -32.63
CA THR A 191 -3.14 -0.89 -32.81
C THR A 191 -4.11 -0.18 -33.75
N VAL A 192 -3.63 0.83 -34.49
CA VAL A 192 -4.37 1.52 -35.55
C VAL A 192 -3.50 1.53 -36.81
N GLU A 193 -3.25 0.35 -37.36
CA GLU A 193 -2.94 0.15 -38.78
C GLU A 193 -3.78 -1.02 -39.30
#